data_AF-R9LEL0-F1
#
_entry.id   AF-R9LEL0-F1
#
_cell.length_a   1.000
_cell.length_b   1.000
_cell.length_c   1.000
_cell.angle_alpha   90.00
_cell.angle_beta   90.00
_cell.angle_gamma   90.00
#
_symmetry.space_group_name_H-M   'P 1'
#
loop_
_entity.id
_entity.type
_entity.pdbx_description
1 polymer ?
#
loop_
_entity_poly.entity_id
_entity_poly.type
_entity_poly.pdbx_seq_one_letter_code
_entity_poly.pdbx_strand_id
1 'polypeptide(L)'
;MWTKSDLTTSELLLLNSEMNKREKSLGLAYLMLLAGHLGVHRFYLKRIASGVIQLCLFVLAIGLYFVFAIATAIESVDSPDTSYSLFLLIPVILFGLALTVWVIVDACLLPGMVRDSNAKLEQSLIEQIAALRPPAGFTKPSADGLGERGRPLDI
;
A
#
# COMPACT_ATOMS: atom_id res chain seq x y z
N MET A 1 12.27 -12.27 18.86
CA MET A 1 11.41 -11.22 18.28
C MET A 1 10.25 -11.06 19.21
N TRP A 2 9.93 -9.84 19.66
CA TRP A 2 8.84 -9.59 20.60
C TRP A 2 7.48 -9.90 19.95
N THR A 3 6.56 -10.50 20.70
CA THR A 3 5.24 -10.94 20.20
C THR A 3 4.11 -10.29 21.00
N LYS A 4 2.88 -10.30 20.46
CA LYS A 4 1.69 -9.73 21.15
C LYS A 4 1.49 -10.26 22.57
N SER A 5 1.87 -11.51 22.79
CA SER A 5 1.78 -12.22 24.07
C SER A 5 2.67 -11.62 25.16
N ASP A 6 3.71 -10.87 24.77
CA ASP A 6 4.70 -10.31 25.68
C ASP A 6 4.29 -8.91 26.21
N LEU A 7 3.16 -8.35 25.73
CA LEU A 7 2.64 -7.04 26.12
C LEU A 7 1.59 -7.16 27.24
N THR A 8 1.61 -6.21 28.16
CA THR A 8 0.57 -6.00 29.17
C THR A 8 -0.72 -5.49 28.55
N THR A 9 -1.85 -5.60 29.25
CA THR A 9 -3.16 -5.17 28.75
C THR A 9 -3.19 -3.69 28.34
N SER A 10 -2.54 -2.81 29.11
CA SER A 10 -2.45 -1.37 28.79
C SER A 10 -1.62 -1.12 27.54
N GLU A 11 -0.50 -1.83 27.39
CA GLU A 11 0.35 -1.76 26.20
C GLU A 11 -0.34 -2.33 24.96
N LEU A 12 -1.12 -3.40 25.10
CA LEU A 12 -1.92 -4.00 24.03
C LEU A 12 -3.03 -3.05 23.57
N LEU A 13 -3.71 -2.39 24.52
CA LEU A 13 -4.71 -1.37 24.21
C LEU A 13 -4.09 -0.21 23.42
N LEU A 14 -2.90 0.26 23.82
CA LEU A 14 -2.15 1.31 23.14
C LEU A 14 -1.70 0.86 21.73
N LEU A 15 -1.15 -0.35 21.60
CA LEU A 15 -0.79 -0.95 20.31
C LEU A 15 -2.00 -0.99 19.37
N ASN A 16 -3.16 -1.44 19.85
CA ASN A 16 -4.37 -1.57 19.05
C ASN A 16 -4.90 -0.19 18.61
N SER A 17 -4.83 0.82 19.50
CA SER A 17 -5.19 2.19 19.17
C SER A 17 -4.27 2.78 18.07
N GLU A 18 -2.95 2.59 18.19
CA GLU A 18 -1.97 3.05 17.19
C GLU A 18 -2.09 2.28 15.86
N MET A 19 -2.34 0.97 15.92
CA MET A 19 -2.61 0.15 14.74
C MET A 19 -3.84 0.68 14.00
N ASN A 20 -4.97 0.81 14.68
CA ASN A 20 -6.22 1.24 14.07
C ASN A 20 -6.11 2.65 13.45
N LYS A 21 -5.25 3.51 14.00
CA LYS A 21 -5.00 4.86 13.49
C LYS A 21 -4.07 4.90 12.27
N ARG A 22 -3.12 3.97 12.18
CA ARG A 22 -2.07 3.95 11.13
C ARG A 22 -2.23 2.82 10.11
N GLU A 23 -3.23 1.96 10.29
CA GLU A 23 -3.56 0.87 9.38
C GLU A 23 -3.86 1.42 7.99
N LYS A 24 -3.27 0.80 6.97
CA LYS A 24 -3.59 1.14 5.59
C LYS A 24 -4.91 0.50 5.20
N SER A 25 -5.88 1.33 4.81
CA SER A 25 -7.17 0.85 4.32
C SER A 25 -7.02 0.15 2.97
N LEU A 26 -7.39 -1.13 2.94
CA LEU A 26 -7.52 -1.93 1.73
C LEU A 26 -8.56 -1.32 0.77
N GLY A 27 -9.63 -0.73 1.29
CA GLY A 27 -10.65 -0.04 0.50
C GLY A 27 -10.09 1.17 -0.25
N LEU A 28 -9.23 1.97 0.39
CA LEU A 28 -8.57 3.11 -0.27
C LEU A 28 -7.63 2.63 -1.40
N ALA A 29 -6.96 1.49 -1.19
CA ALA A 29 -6.10 0.88 -2.20
C ALA A 29 -6.91 0.39 -3.43
N TYR A 30 -8.11 -0.15 -3.24
CA TYR A 30 -9.05 -0.46 -4.33
C TYR A 30 -9.64 0.80 -4.99
N LEU A 31 -9.86 1.87 -4.23
CA LEU A 31 -10.30 3.16 -4.77
C LEU A 31 -9.22 3.77 -5.69
N MET A 32 -7.95 3.64 -5.32
CA MET A 32 -6.82 3.95 -6.19
C MET A 32 -6.69 3.01 -7.39
N LEU A 33 -7.06 1.73 -7.26
CA LEU A 33 -7.12 0.78 -8.38
C LEU A 33 -8.14 1.24 -9.43
N LEU A 34 -9.33 1.65 -9.00
CA LEU A 34 -10.37 2.19 -9.90
C LEU A 34 -9.96 3.52 -10.54
N ALA A 35 -9.24 4.37 -9.82
CA ALA A 35 -8.70 5.63 -10.35
C ALA A 35 -7.47 5.43 -11.27
N GLY A 36 -6.91 4.22 -11.36
CA GLY A 36 -5.52 4.00 -11.76
C GLY A 36 -5.31 3.05 -12.94
N HIS A 37 -5.96 3.24 -14.09
CA HIS A 37 -5.49 2.57 -15.33
C HIS A 37 -4.06 3.00 -15.72
N LEU A 38 -3.63 4.19 -15.27
CA LEU A 38 -2.26 4.74 -15.46
C LEU A 38 -1.16 4.02 -14.64
N GLY A 39 -1.49 3.05 -13.77
CA GLY A 39 -0.49 2.36 -12.94
C GLY A 39 -0.09 3.08 -11.64
N VAL A 40 -0.82 4.13 -11.26
CA VAL A 40 -0.57 4.97 -10.07
C VAL A 40 -0.65 4.18 -8.75
N HIS A 41 -1.50 3.16 -8.70
CA HIS A 41 -1.68 2.29 -7.52
C HIS A 41 -0.39 1.53 -7.14
N ARG A 42 0.46 1.20 -8.13
CA ARG A 42 1.71 0.46 -7.93
C ARG A 42 2.85 1.34 -7.39
N PHE A 43 2.81 2.64 -7.70
CA PHE A 43 3.68 3.65 -7.09
C PHE A 43 3.40 3.83 -5.60
N TYR A 44 2.14 3.68 -5.18
CA TYR A 44 1.73 3.79 -3.78
C TYR A 44 2.30 2.66 -2.88
N LEU A 45 2.61 1.50 -3.48
CA LEU A 45 3.07 0.29 -2.79
C LEU A 45 4.60 0.08 -2.89
N LYS A 46 5.37 1.16 -3.17
CA LYS A 46 6.85 1.18 -3.25
C LYS A 46 7.48 0.25 -4.31
N ARG A 47 6.70 -0.31 -5.23
CA ARG A 47 7.19 -1.15 -6.35
C ARG A 47 7.30 -0.36 -7.66
N ILE A 48 8.18 0.65 -7.64
CA ILE A 48 8.39 1.63 -8.72
C ILE A 48 8.67 0.97 -10.08
N ALA A 49 9.57 -0.02 -10.14
CA ALA A 49 9.97 -0.66 -11.40
C ALA A 49 8.76 -1.21 -12.18
N SER A 50 7.86 -1.85 -11.45
CA SER A 50 6.72 -2.54 -12.02
C SER A 50 5.59 -1.56 -12.38
N GLY A 51 5.49 -0.41 -11.70
CA GLY A 51 4.58 0.69 -12.07
C GLY A 51 5.05 1.45 -13.31
N VAL A 52 6.36 1.67 -13.44
CA VAL A 52 6.96 2.29 -14.65
C VAL A 52 6.73 1.42 -15.89
N ILE A 53 6.90 0.09 -15.77
CA ILE A 53 6.61 -0.83 -16.88
C ILE A 53 5.13 -0.69 -17.32
N GLN A 54 4.20 -0.66 -16.38
CA GLN A 54 2.78 -0.50 -16.69
C GLN A 54 2.48 0.85 -17.36
N LEU A 55 3.10 1.93 -16.88
CA LEU A 55 2.98 3.26 -17.49
C LEU A 55 3.54 3.28 -18.91
N CYS A 56 4.71 2.68 -19.14
CA CYS A 56 5.30 2.57 -20.48
C CYS A 56 4.41 1.75 -21.43
N LEU A 57 3.85 0.62 -20.98
CA LEU A 57 2.92 -0.17 -21.78
C LEU A 57 1.63 0.60 -22.07
N PHE A 58 1.11 1.37 -21.12
CA PHE A 58 -0.08 2.19 -21.30
C PHE A 58 0.17 3.32 -22.32
N VAL A 59 1.30 4.02 -22.22
CA VAL A 59 1.70 5.05 -23.19
C VAL A 59 1.90 4.44 -24.58
N LEU A 60 2.55 3.27 -24.67
CA LEU A 60 2.73 2.55 -25.93
C LEU A 60 1.38 2.13 -26.53
N ALA A 61 0.46 1.59 -25.74
CA ALA A 61 -0.86 1.19 -26.19
C ALA A 61 -1.69 2.39 -26.69
N ILE A 62 -1.65 3.52 -25.99
CA ILE A 62 -2.26 4.77 -26.45
C ILE A 62 -1.63 5.23 -27.75
N GLY A 63 -0.30 5.21 -27.87
CA GLY A 63 0.40 5.57 -29.10
C GLY A 63 -0.05 4.71 -30.29
N LEU A 64 -0.09 3.39 -30.12
CA LEU A 64 -0.58 2.46 -31.14
C LEU A 64 -2.05 2.71 -31.49
N TYR A 65 -2.90 3.02 -30.51
CA TYR A 65 -4.30 3.38 -30.75
C TYR A 65 -4.43 4.67 -31.58
N PHE A 66 -3.63 5.71 -31.29
CA PHE A 66 -3.64 6.94 -32.08
C PHE A 66 -3.14 6.70 -33.51
N VAL A 67 -2.09 5.89 -33.69
CA VAL A 67 -1.60 5.51 -35.02
C VAL A 67 -2.68 4.77 -35.79
N PHE A 68 -3.37 3.81 -35.16
CA PHE A 68 -4.51 3.12 -35.75
C PHE A 68 -5.65 4.09 -36.12
N ALA A 69 -6.04 4.99 -35.20
CA ALA A 69 -7.10 5.97 -35.45
C ALA A 69 -6.78 6.89 -36.64
N ILE A 70 -5.54 7.39 -36.73
CA ILE A 70 -5.09 8.21 -37.85
C ILE A 70 -5.06 7.39 -39.15
N ALA A 71 -4.56 6.16 -39.11
CA ALA A 71 -4.53 5.28 -40.28
C ALA A 71 -5.94 5.02 -40.83
N THR A 72 -6.90 4.69 -39.96
CA THR A 72 -8.31 4.50 -40.36
C THR A 72 -8.94 5.76 -40.92
N ALA A 73 -8.60 6.94 -40.38
CA ALA A 73 -9.11 8.21 -40.86
C ALA A 73 -8.59 8.54 -42.27
N ILE A 74 -7.29 8.31 -42.54
CA ILE A 74 -6.69 8.53 -43.86
C ILE A 74 -7.23 7.54 -44.90
N GLU A 75 -7.38 6.26 -44.54
CA GLU A 75 -7.91 5.22 -45.45
C GLU A 75 -9.30 5.58 -46.01
N SER A 76 -10.15 6.20 -45.19
CA SER A 76 -11.48 6.66 -45.62
C SER A 76 -11.47 7.78 -46.69
N VAL A 77 -10.34 8.43 -46.92
CA VAL A 77 -10.20 9.56 -47.86
C VAL A 77 -9.62 9.11 -49.21
N ASP A 78 -8.60 8.25 -49.21
CA ASP A 78 -7.82 7.95 -50.43
C ASP A 78 -8.31 6.72 -51.21
N SER A 79 -8.61 5.58 -50.57
CA SER A 79 -9.01 4.34 -51.26
C SER A 79 -9.59 3.30 -50.26
N PRO A 80 -10.90 3.04 -50.25
CA PRO A 80 -11.56 2.19 -49.24
C PRO A 80 -11.26 0.68 -49.34
N ASP A 81 -10.54 0.25 -50.37
CA ASP A 81 -10.28 -1.15 -50.71
C ASP A 81 -8.93 -1.69 -50.18
N THR A 82 -8.15 -0.86 -49.47
CA THR A 82 -6.81 -1.23 -48.98
C THR A 82 -6.78 -1.55 -47.48
N SER A 83 -6.98 -2.82 -47.12
CA SER A 83 -7.33 -3.28 -45.75
C SER A 83 -6.19 -3.31 -44.69
N TYR A 84 -5.24 -2.38 -44.70
CA TYR A 84 -4.13 -2.39 -43.72
C TYR A 84 -4.57 -2.09 -42.27
N SER A 85 -5.73 -1.45 -42.07
CA SER A 85 -6.29 -1.16 -40.75
C SER A 85 -6.60 -2.42 -39.92
N LEU A 86 -7.01 -3.53 -40.55
CA LEU A 86 -7.24 -4.79 -39.82
C LEU A 86 -5.96 -5.32 -39.18
N PHE A 87 -4.83 -5.21 -39.88
CA PHE A 87 -3.53 -5.65 -39.36
C PHE A 87 -3.04 -4.79 -38.19
N LEU A 88 -3.36 -3.49 -38.19
CA LEU A 88 -3.07 -2.58 -37.08
C LEU A 88 -4.01 -2.76 -35.88
N LEU A 89 -5.23 -3.27 -36.09
CA LEU A 89 -6.18 -3.54 -35.02
C LEU A 89 -5.73 -4.69 -34.11
N ILE A 90 -5.12 -5.73 -34.68
CA ILE A 90 -4.65 -6.92 -33.96
C ILE A 90 -3.72 -6.56 -32.78
N PRO A 91 -2.62 -5.80 -32.96
CA PRO A 91 -1.75 -5.43 -31.86
C PRO A 91 -2.43 -4.48 -30.85
N VAL A 92 -3.36 -3.61 -31.29
CA VAL A 92 -4.12 -2.72 -30.40
C VAL A 92 -5.01 -3.54 -29.45
N ILE A 93 -5.75 -4.52 -29.99
CA ILE A 93 -6.58 -5.43 -29.19
C ILE A 93 -5.72 -6.29 -28.26
N LEU A 94 -4.61 -6.83 -28.77
CA LEU A 94 -3.71 -7.67 -27.99
C LEU A 94 -3.09 -6.91 -26.80
N PHE A 95 -2.56 -5.70 -27.03
CA PHE A 95 -2.01 -4.86 -25.96
C PHE A 95 -3.10 -4.39 -24.98
N GLY A 96 -4.29 -4.07 -25.48
CA GLY A 96 -5.44 -3.71 -24.63
C GLY A 96 -5.86 -4.86 -23.71
N LEU A 97 -6.00 -6.08 -24.25
CA LEU A 97 -6.32 -7.29 -23.48
C LEU A 97 -5.19 -7.66 -22.50
N ALA A 98 -3.93 -7.54 -22.90
CA ALA A 98 -2.82 -7.80 -22.02
C ALA A 98 -2.83 -6.83 -20.82
N LEU A 99 -3.13 -5.54 -21.05
CA LEU A 99 -3.26 -4.54 -19.98
C LEU A 99 -4.43 -4.83 -19.04
N THR A 100 -5.59 -5.23 -19.56
CA THR A 100 -6.74 -5.55 -18.70
C THR A 100 -6.49 -6.79 -17.85
N VAL A 101 -5.91 -7.85 -18.43
CA VAL A 101 -5.51 -9.05 -17.67
C VAL A 101 -4.46 -8.68 -16.61
N TRP A 102 -3.50 -7.84 -16.95
CA TRP A 102 -2.49 -7.38 -15.98
C TRP A 102 -3.11 -6.63 -14.80
N VAL A 103 -4.07 -5.73 -15.05
CA VAL A 103 -4.79 -5.00 -13.98
C VAL A 103 -5.53 -5.96 -13.06
N ILE A 104 -6.14 -7.02 -13.60
CA ILE A 104 -6.81 -8.06 -12.80
C ILE A 104 -5.80 -8.79 -11.90
N VAL A 105 -4.65 -9.19 -12.44
CA VAL A 105 -3.58 -9.83 -11.65
C VAL A 105 -3.11 -8.91 -10.53
N ASP A 106 -2.93 -7.62 -10.80
CA ASP A 106 -2.53 -6.63 -9.80
C ASP A 106 -3.62 -6.44 -8.71
N ALA A 107 -4.91 -6.51 -9.07
CA ALA A 107 -6.01 -6.49 -8.10
C ALA A 107 -5.99 -7.68 -7.13
N CYS A 108 -5.51 -8.84 -7.58
CA CYS A 108 -5.30 -10.02 -6.73
C CYS A 108 -4.04 -9.92 -5.85
N LEU A 109 -3.02 -9.17 -6.28
CA LEU A 109 -1.76 -8.97 -5.53
C LEU A 109 -1.87 -7.86 -4.47
N LEU A 110 -2.76 -6.88 -4.68
CA LEU A 110 -3.06 -5.78 -3.76
C LEU A 110 -3.30 -6.22 -2.30
N PRO A 111 -4.17 -7.21 -2.00
CA PRO A 111 -4.44 -7.62 -0.61
C PRO A 111 -3.19 -8.17 0.08
N GLY A 112 -2.29 -8.85 -0.63
CA GLY A 112 -1.04 -9.35 -0.06
C GLY A 112 -0.14 -8.21 0.43
N MET A 113 0.05 -7.18 -0.39
CA MET A 113 0.95 -6.07 -0.06
C MET A 113 0.43 -5.17 1.08
N VAL A 114 -0.89 -5.01 1.19
CA VAL A 114 -1.51 -4.28 2.32
C VAL A 114 -1.27 -5.05 3.62
N ARG A 115 -1.47 -6.37 3.60
CA ARG A 115 -1.23 -7.26 4.76
C ARG A 115 0.23 -7.22 5.20
N ASP A 116 1.17 -7.27 4.25
CA ASP A 116 2.61 -7.18 4.55
C ASP A 116 2.99 -5.83 5.17
N SER A 117 2.38 -4.74 4.70
CA SER A 117 2.62 -3.40 5.22
C SER A 117 2.06 -3.24 6.64
N ASN A 118 0.87 -3.76 6.90
CA ASN A 118 0.25 -3.74 8.23
C ASN A 118 1.04 -4.62 9.21
N ALA A 119 1.54 -5.79 8.78
CA ALA A 119 2.37 -6.66 9.61
C ALA A 119 3.70 -6.01 10.03
N LYS A 120 4.37 -5.30 9.11
CA LYS A 120 5.60 -4.54 9.41
C LYS A 120 5.35 -3.39 10.39
N LEU A 121 4.24 -2.66 10.20
CA LEU A 121 3.83 -1.58 11.08
C LEU A 121 3.57 -2.09 12.50
N GLU A 122 2.80 -3.18 12.61
CA GLU A 122 2.52 -3.87 13.88
C GLU A 122 3.82 -4.24 14.61
N GLN A 123 4.76 -4.85 13.90
CA GLN A 123 6.05 -5.25 14.46
C GLN A 123 6.88 -4.05 14.96
N SER A 124 6.94 -2.96 14.19
CA SER A 124 7.64 -1.74 14.60
C SER A 124 7.01 -1.07 15.82
N LEU A 125 5.69 -1.18 16.00
CA LEU A 125 4.98 -0.64 17.16
C LEU A 125 5.27 -1.50 18.40
N ILE A 126 5.26 -2.83 18.26
CA ILE A 126 5.62 -3.77 19.33
C ILE A 126 7.05 -3.50 19.81
N GLU A 127 8.00 -3.33 18.88
CA GLU A 127 9.39 -3.01 19.21
C GLU A 127 9.54 -1.67 19.93
N GLN A 128 8.82 -0.64 19.50
CA GLN A 128 8.82 0.66 20.17
C GLN A 128 8.27 0.56 21.60
N ILE A 129 7.14 -0.13 21.80
CA ILE A 129 6.54 -0.31 23.13
C ILE A 129 7.47 -1.13 24.04
N ALA A 130 8.09 -2.19 23.51
CA ALA A 130 9.06 -2.99 24.23
C ALA A 130 10.36 -2.22 24.56
N ALA A 131 10.79 -1.28 23.71
CA ALA A 131 11.93 -0.41 23.99
C ALA A 131 11.63 0.66 25.04
N LEU A 132 10.38 1.12 25.12
CA LEU A 132 9.88 2.02 26.17
C LEU A 132 9.71 1.32 27.52
N ARG A 133 9.65 -0.02 27.54
CA ARG A 133 9.64 -0.82 28.77
C ARG A 133 11.01 -0.67 29.46
N PRO A 134 11.08 -0.13 30.69
CA PRO A 134 12.32 -0.09 31.44
C PRO A 134 12.87 -1.51 31.60
N PRO A 135 14.20 -1.73 31.47
CA PRO A 135 14.77 -3.06 31.67
C PRO A 135 14.32 -3.59 33.03
N ALA A 136 13.83 -4.83 33.06
CA ALA A 136 13.42 -5.53 34.26
C ALA A 136 14.57 -5.50 35.28
N GLY A 137 14.54 -4.51 36.18
CA GLY A 137 15.69 -4.19 37.02
C GLY A 137 15.80 -2.73 37.46
N PHE A 138 15.16 -1.76 36.80
CA PHE A 138 15.13 -0.39 37.34
C PHE A 138 13.88 -0.17 38.23
N THR A 139 13.89 -0.77 39.42
CA THR A 139 13.12 -0.21 40.54
C THR A 139 13.73 1.16 40.85
N LYS A 140 13.08 2.23 40.42
CA LYS A 140 13.41 3.57 40.92
C LYS A 140 13.30 3.52 42.45
N PRO A 141 14.36 3.79 43.23
CA PRO A 141 14.22 3.88 44.68
C PRO A 141 13.23 5.00 45.01
N SER A 142 12.34 4.68 45.94
CA SER A 142 11.29 5.50 46.54
C SER A 142 11.46 7.01 46.44
N ALA A 143 10.40 7.69 45.97
CA ALA A 143 10.05 9.04 46.40
C ALA A 143 8.69 9.06 47.13
N ASP A 144 8.30 7.92 47.70
CA ASP A 144 7.12 7.76 48.57
C ASP A 144 7.60 7.37 49.98
N GLY A 145 8.38 8.27 50.57
CA GLY A 145 9.06 8.03 51.85
C GLY A 145 9.58 9.29 52.54
N LEU A 146 9.11 10.48 52.13
CA LEU A 146 9.50 11.76 52.74
C LEU A 146 8.32 12.54 53.35
N GLY A 147 7.19 11.88 53.63
CA GLY A 147 6.00 12.54 54.21
C GLY A 147 5.55 12.04 55.59
N GLU A 148 5.87 10.81 55.97
CA GLU A 148 5.18 10.14 57.09
C GLU A 148 6.17 9.60 58.14
N ARG A 149 6.94 10.48 58.77
CA ARG A 149 7.59 10.12 60.04
C ARG A 149 7.93 11.33 60.93
N GLY A 150 6.98 11.67 61.80
CA GLY A 150 7.29 12.08 63.17
C GLY A 150 6.83 13.49 63.56
N ARG A 151 5.77 13.58 64.36
CA ARG A 151 5.87 13.75 65.84
C ARG A 151 4.50 13.77 66.54
N PRO A 152 4.44 13.64 67.89
CA PRO A 152 3.66 12.63 68.58
C PRO A 152 2.31 13.14 69.13
N LEU A 153 1.55 12.19 69.67
CA LEU A 153 0.37 12.42 70.52
C LEU A 153 0.82 13.00 71.85
N ASP A 154 0.42 14.24 72.12
CA ASP A 154 0.48 14.87 73.44
C ASP A 154 -0.94 14.86 74.01
N ILE A 155 -1.03 14.39 75.25
CA ILE A 155 -2.24 14.25 76.08
C ILE A 155 -2.49 15.57 76.82
#